data_AF-A0A494WNS6-F1
#
_entry.id   AF-A0A494WNS6-F1
#
_cell.length_a   1.000
_cell.length_b   1.000
_cell.length_c   1.000
_cell.angle_alpha   90.00
_cell.angle_beta   90.00
_cell.angle_gamma   90.00
#
_symmetry.space_group_name_H-M   'P 1'
#
loop_
_entity.id
_entity.type
_entity.pdbx_description
1 polymer ?
#
loop_
_entity_poly.entity_id
_entity_poly.type
_entity_poly.pdbx_seq_one_letter_code
_entity_poly.pdbx_strand_id
1 'polypeptide(L)'
;MASLRDTVKDYQDELRDGIAWVAFWKQGRSWNAEYFHLDMDDTLYPEDRSRLEEIKSIDPAAVILNGYYCGYLGEDMSLDELTAGVRYHYENSMNDIDGFIGAHDDRLPRRLSRKRGQPPMKRGFPFPKSPTGTGRILTPMYLTGA
;
A
#
# COMPACT_ATOMS: atom_id res chain seq x y z
N MET A 1 6.21 25.64 -18.25
CA MET A 1 6.70 24.67 -17.26
C MET A 1 5.55 24.47 -16.29
N ALA A 2 4.97 23.27 -16.27
CA ALA A 2 3.82 23.00 -15.43
C ALA A 2 4.26 22.88 -13.97
N SER A 3 3.57 23.61 -13.08
CA SER A 3 3.75 23.45 -11.64
C SER A 3 3.01 22.21 -11.15
N LEU A 4 3.42 21.65 -10.01
CA LEU A 4 2.71 20.51 -9.42
C LEU A 4 1.22 20.84 -9.21
N ARG A 5 0.93 22.05 -8.73
CA ARG A 5 -0.45 22.46 -8.44
C ARG A 5 -1.30 22.53 -9.71
N ASP A 6 -0.73 23.00 -10.82
CA ASP A 6 -1.45 23.02 -12.10
C ASP A 6 -1.72 21.59 -12.58
N THR A 7 -0.71 20.71 -12.49
CA THR A 7 -0.88 19.29 -12.84
C THR A 7 -1.90 18.59 -11.94
N VAL A 8 -1.90 18.83 -10.62
CA VAL A 8 -2.88 18.23 -9.70
C VAL A 8 -4.29 18.74 -9.98
N LYS A 9 -4.43 20.01 -10.36
CA LYS A 9 -5.73 20.59 -10.73
C LYS A 9 -6.35 19.88 -11.93
N ASP A 10 -5.52 19.48 -12.90
CA ASP A 10 -5.99 18.79 -14.11
C ASP A 10 -6.47 17.35 -13.82
N TYR A 11 -6.10 16.76 -12.68
CA TYR A 11 -6.47 15.40 -12.24
C TYR A 11 -7.20 15.39 -10.90
N GLN A 12 -7.79 16.52 -10.51
CA GLN A 12 -8.34 16.71 -9.17
C GLN A 12 -9.55 15.81 -8.91
N ASP A 13 -10.39 15.61 -9.92
CA ASP A 13 -11.62 14.84 -9.79
C ASP A 13 -11.27 13.35 -9.68
N GLU A 14 -10.31 12.86 -10.46
CA GLU A 14 -9.80 11.48 -10.40
C GLU A 14 -9.19 11.17 -9.03
N LEU A 15 -8.42 12.13 -8.47
CA LEU A 15 -7.82 12.00 -7.15
C LEU A 15 -8.85 12.08 -6.00
N ARG A 16 -10.01 12.69 -6.22
CA ARG A 16 -11.08 12.76 -5.22
C ARG A 16 -11.96 11.53 -5.26
N ASP A 17 -12.39 11.17 -6.46
CA ASP A 17 -13.32 10.08 -6.70
C ASP A 17 -12.63 8.72 -6.49
N GLY A 18 -11.31 8.66 -6.63
CA GLY A 18 -10.53 7.44 -6.45
C GLY A 18 -10.85 6.35 -7.49
N ILE A 19 -11.40 6.74 -8.63
CA ILE A 19 -11.81 5.82 -9.70
C ILE A 19 -10.60 5.36 -10.51
N ALA A 20 -9.69 6.27 -10.84
CA ALA A 20 -8.50 5.99 -11.63
C ALA A 20 -7.23 6.09 -10.76
N TRP A 21 -6.19 5.41 -11.20
CA TRP A 21 -4.84 5.62 -10.69
C TRP A 21 -4.18 6.74 -11.50
N VAL A 22 -3.45 7.64 -10.87
CA VAL A 22 -2.78 8.76 -11.54
C VAL A 22 -1.29 8.70 -11.21
N ALA A 23 -0.46 8.56 -12.24
CA ALA A 23 0.98 8.68 -12.09
C ALA A 23 1.40 10.14 -12.12
N PHE A 24 2.30 10.55 -11.23
CA PHE A 24 2.92 11.87 -11.20
C PHE A 24 4.43 11.75 -11.30
N TRP A 25 5.04 12.52 -12.20
CA TRP A 25 6.50 12.51 -12.39
C TRP A 25 7.04 13.86 -12.84
N LYS A 26 8.36 14.03 -12.69
CA LYS A 26 9.09 15.19 -13.21
C LYS A 26 9.83 14.86 -14.48
N GLN A 27 9.80 15.80 -15.43
CA GLN A 27 10.72 15.81 -16.56
C GLN A 27 11.46 17.15 -16.58
N GLY A 28 12.72 17.12 -16.17
CA GLY A 28 13.49 18.33 -15.88
C GLY A 28 12.89 19.08 -14.69
N ARG A 29 12.25 20.23 -14.95
CA ARG A 29 11.62 21.06 -13.92
C ARG A 29 10.10 21.13 -14.04
N SER A 30 9.51 20.49 -15.05
CA SER A 30 8.06 20.40 -15.23
C SER A 30 7.52 19.17 -14.52
N TRP A 31 6.33 19.29 -13.94
CA TRP A 31 5.52 18.16 -13.53
C TRP A 31 4.66 17.67 -14.69
N ASN A 32 4.39 16.36 -14.69
CA ASN A 32 3.50 15.69 -15.62
C ASN A 32 2.65 14.69 -14.84
N ALA A 33 1.50 14.34 -15.40
CA ALA A 33 0.64 13.30 -14.88
C ALA A 33 -0.08 12.55 -16.00
N GLU A 34 -0.55 11.34 -15.71
CA GLU A 34 -1.27 10.45 -16.62
C GLU A 34 -2.13 9.49 -15.80
N TYR A 35 -3.36 9.21 -16.25
CA TYR A 35 -4.26 8.29 -15.56
C TYR A 35 -4.12 6.87 -16.12
N PHE A 36 -4.39 5.87 -15.28
CA PHE A 36 -4.31 4.45 -15.54
C PHE A 36 -5.54 3.76 -14.95
N HIS A 37 -6.01 2.72 -15.63
CA HIS A 37 -7.10 1.89 -15.15
C HIS A 37 -6.60 0.46 -14.99
N LEU A 38 -7.11 -0.21 -13.96
CA LEU A 38 -6.94 -1.65 -13.83
C LEU A 38 -8.12 -2.35 -14.51
N ASP A 39 -7.90 -3.58 -14.96
CA ASP A 39 -8.97 -4.45 -15.41
C ASP A 39 -9.88 -4.85 -14.23
N MET A 40 -11.01 -5.49 -14.51
CA MET A 40 -12.02 -5.85 -13.50
C MET A 40 -11.51 -6.76 -12.37
N ASP A 41 -10.37 -7.43 -12.58
CA ASP A 41 -9.72 -8.30 -11.60
C ASP A 41 -8.50 -7.64 -10.92
N ASP A 42 -8.43 -6.31 -10.94
CA ASP A 42 -7.33 -5.49 -10.43
C ASP A 42 -5.98 -5.74 -11.15
N THR A 43 -6.01 -6.27 -12.38
CA THR A 43 -4.82 -6.51 -13.20
C THR A 43 -4.44 -5.28 -14.02
N LEU A 44 -3.14 -5.03 -14.12
CA LEU A 44 -2.58 -3.97 -14.97
C LEU A 44 -2.51 -4.41 -16.44
N TYR A 45 -3.02 -3.59 -17.35
CA TYR A 45 -2.90 -3.86 -18.78
C TYR A 45 -1.42 -3.86 -19.24
N PRO A 46 -1.03 -4.74 -20.18
CA PRO A 46 0.35 -4.80 -20.67
C PRO A 46 0.88 -3.45 -21.23
N GLU A 47 0.02 -2.69 -21.89
CA GLU A 47 0.32 -1.37 -22.45
C GLU A 47 0.59 -0.35 -21.34
N ASP A 48 -0.26 -0.32 -20.32
CA ASP A 48 -0.12 0.55 -19.15
C ASP A 48 1.13 0.20 -18.35
N ARG A 49 1.45 -1.09 -18.24
CA ARG A 49 2.72 -1.56 -17.65
C ARG A 49 3.92 -0.99 -18.38
N SER A 50 3.97 -1.09 -19.72
CA SER A 50 5.07 -0.53 -20.51
C SER A 50 5.17 0.99 -20.37
N ARG A 51 4.03 1.69 -20.29
CA ARG A 51 4.00 3.13 -20.09
C ARG A 51 4.51 3.54 -18.71
N LEU A 52 4.14 2.82 -17.66
CA LEU A 52 4.64 3.04 -16.30
C LEU A 52 6.15 2.75 -16.19
N GLU A 53 6.65 1.70 -16.85
CA GLU A 53 8.08 1.42 -16.95
C GLU A 53 8.85 2.58 -17.64
N GLU A 54 8.27 3.20 -18.67
CA GLU A 54 8.83 4.39 -19.33
C GLU A 54 8.86 5.61 -18.41
N ILE A 55 7.74 5.92 -17.75
CA ILE A 55 7.64 7.04 -16.78
C ILE A 55 8.70 6.89 -15.69
N LYS A 56 8.86 5.68 -15.14
CA LYS A 56 9.89 5.38 -14.15
C LYS A 56 11.30 5.59 -14.69
N SER A 57 11.55 5.25 -15.95
CA SER A 57 12.85 5.50 -16.58
C SER A 57 13.15 7.00 -16.74
N ILE A 58 12.12 7.84 -16.84
CA ILE A 58 12.25 9.30 -16.90
C ILE A 58 12.49 9.86 -15.49
N ASP A 59 11.71 9.41 -14.52
CA ASP A 59 11.78 9.83 -13.12
C ASP A 59 11.68 8.62 -12.18
N PRO A 60 12.81 8.16 -11.61
CA PRO A 60 12.81 7.05 -10.65
C PRO A 60 12.03 7.33 -9.37
N ALA A 61 11.71 8.59 -9.06
CA ALA A 61 10.89 8.99 -7.90
C ALA A 61 9.40 9.15 -8.25
N ALA A 62 9.00 8.84 -9.49
CA ALA A 62 7.61 8.88 -9.90
C ALA A 62 6.73 8.03 -8.98
N VAL A 63 5.53 8.54 -8.71
CA VAL A 63 4.52 7.91 -7.84
C VAL A 63 3.27 7.65 -8.63
N ILE A 64 2.50 6.64 -8.21
CA ILE A 64 1.17 6.36 -8.75
C ILE A 64 0.16 6.30 -7.62
N LEU A 65 -0.89 7.11 -7.73
CA LEU A 65 -1.76 7.48 -6.62
C LEU A 65 -3.21 7.28 -6.96
N ASN A 66 -4.00 6.87 -5.98
CA ASN A 66 -5.44 6.77 -6.09
C ASN A 66 -6.06 7.34 -4.81
N GLY A 67 -7.08 8.19 -4.96
CA GLY A 67 -7.75 8.88 -3.85
C GLY A 67 -8.33 7.97 -2.77
N TYR A 68 -8.76 6.77 -3.16
CA TYR A 68 -9.37 5.79 -2.26
C TYR A 68 -8.32 4.96 -1.51
N TYR A 69 -7.21 4.61 -2.17
CA TYR A 69 -6.20 3.69 -1.61
C TYR A 69 -5.02 4.41 -0.93
N CYS A 70 -4.71 5.64 -1.34
CA CYS A 70 -3.54 6.36 -0.87
C CYS A 70 -3.96 7.44 0.14
N GLY A 71 -3.42 7.37 1.37
CA GLY A 71 -3.67 8.38 2.39
C GLY A 71 -3.22 9.79 1.98
N TYR A 72 -3.75 10.82 2.63
CA TYR A 72 -3.53 12.23 2.27
C TYR A 72 -4.09 12.64 0.90
N LEU A 73 -5.02 11.84 0.36
CA LEU A 73 -5.85 12.13 -0.81
C LEU A 73 -7.29 11.75 -0.44
N GLY A 74 -8.28 12.31 -1.15
CA GLY A 74 -9.70 11.95 -0.95
C GLY A 74 -10.70 13.05 -1.30
N GLU A 75 -11.98 12.65 -1.33
CA GLU A 75 -13.13 13.42 -1.83
C GLU A 75 -13.25 14.83 -1.22
N ASP A 76 -13.04 14.96 0.10
CA ASP A 76 -13.21 16.22 0.82
C ASP A 76 -12.00 17.17 0.73
N MET A 77 -10.89 16.75 0.09
CA MET A 77 -9.66 17.54 0.10
C MET A 77 -9.69 18.68 -0.91
N SER A 78 -9.22 19.85 -0.49
CA SER A 78 -8.98 21.00 -1.35
C SER A 78 -7.83 20.76 -2.34
N LEU A 79 -7.74 21.57 -3.40
CA LEU A 79 -6.63 21.49 -4.35
C LEU A 79 -5.25 21.62 -3.68
N ASP A 80 -5.14 22.48 -2.67
CA ASP A 80 -3.87 22.69 -1.98
C ASP A 80 -3.51 21.49 -1.09
N GLU A 81 -4.50 20.84 -0.47
CA GLU A 81 -4.32 19.60 0.30
C GLU A 81 -3.95 18.43 -0.62
N LEU A 82 -4.62 18.26 -1.76
CA LEU A 82 -4.25 17.26 -2.77
C LEU A 82 -2.83 17.50 -3.29
N THR A 83 -2.46 18.76 -3.55
CA THR A 83 -1.11 19.13 -3.99
C THR A 83 -0.07 18.77 -2.93
N ALA A 84 -0.38 18.99 -1.65
CA ALA A 84 0.48 18.60 -0.53
C ALA A 84 0.56 17.07 -0.39
N GLY A 85 -0.54 16.35 -0.59
CA GLY A 85 -0.59 14.89 -0.58
C GLY A 85 0.29 14.28 -1.67
N VAL A 86 0.14 14.71 -2.92
CA VAL A 86 0.97 14.23 -4.04
C VAL A 86 2.45 14.51 -3.78
N ARG A 87 2.78 15.72 -3.30
CA ARG A 87 4.15 16.07 -2.90
C ARG A 87 4.67 15.13 -1.80
N TYR A 88 3.87 14.86 -0.79
CA TYR A 88 4.24 14.00 0.33
C TYR A 88 4.58 12.58 -0.13
N HIS A 89 3.76 11.98 -1.00
CA HIS A 89 4.07 10.66 -1.58
C HIS A 89 5.38 10.68 -2.38
N TYR A 90 5.55 11.68 -3.24
CA TYR A 90 6.74 11.82 -4.08
C TYR A 90 8.03 12.00 -3.26
N GLU A 91 8.03 12.89 -2.27
CA GLU A 91 9.21 13.21 -1.48
C GLU A 91 9.60 12.09 -0.49
N ASN A 92 8.66 11.19 -0.15
CA ASN A 92 8.88 10.09 0.80
C ASN A 92 8.96 8.70 0.14
N SER A 93 8.98 8.64 -1.19
CA SER A 93 9.02 7.38 -1.97
C SER A 93 7.93 6.39 -1.55
N MET A 94 6.72 6.90 -1.35
CA MET A 94 5.54 6.08 -1.10
C MET A 94 4.75 5.88 -2.39
N ASN A 95 4.18 4.70 -2.56
CA ASN A 95 3.42 4.32 -3.77
C ASN A 95 4.25 4.48 -5.05
N ASP A 96 5.46 3.91 -5.03
CA ASP A 96 6.34 3.88 -6.19
C ASP A 96 5.80 2.95 -7.29
N ILE A 97 6.22 3.21 -8.52
CA ILE A 97 5.76 2.46 -9.70
C ILE A 97 6.14 0.97 -9.65
N ASP A 98 7.28 0.59 -9.07
CA ASP A 98 7.67 -0.84 -8.98
C ASP A 98 6.76 -1.60 -8.02
N GLY A 99 6.46 -1.00 -6.88
CA GLY A 99 5.52 -1.54 -5.91
C GLY A 99 4.14 -1.76 -6.53
N PHE A 100 3.67 -0.78 -7.30
CA PHE A 100 2.39 -0.86 -8.00
C PHE A 100 2.38 -1.95 -9.08
N ILE A 101 3.36 -1.96 -10.00
CA ILE A 101 3.46 -3.01 -11.03
C ILE A 101 3.54 -4.38 -10.36
N GLY A 102 4.37 -4.54 -9.32
CA GLY A 102 4.50 -5.81 -8.62
C GLY A 102 3.23 -6.31 -7.91
N ALA A 103 2.31 -5.41 -7.57
CA ALA A 103 1.03 -5.75 -6.94
C ALA A 103 -0.06 -6.11 -7.96
N HIS A 104 0.02 -5.58 -9.19
CA HIS A 104 -1.03 -5.66 -10.20
C HIS A 104 -0.61 -6.41 -11.49
N ASP A 105 0.62 -6.93 -11.55
CA ASP A 105 1.10 -7.76 -12.67
C ASP A 105 0.61 -9.22 -12.47
N ASP A 106 -0.19 -9.71 -13.42
CA ASP A 106 -0.73 -11.08 -13.46
C ASP A 106 0.34 -12.15 -13.72
N ARG A 107 1.52 -11.72 -14.15
CA ARG A 107 2.68 -12.59 -14.31
C ARG A 107 3.13 -13.03 -12.92
N LEU A 108 2.66 -14.22 -12.52
CA LEU A 108 3.12 -14.99 -11.35
C LEU A 108 4.58 -14.62 -10.99
N PRO A 109 4.84 -14.10 -9.78
CA PRO A 109 6.13 -13.50 -9.46
C PRO A 109 7.28 -14.47 -9.75
N ARG A 110 8.26 -14.07 -10.56
CA ARG A 110 9.58 -14.73 -10.60
C ARG A 110 10.28 -14.45 -9.27
N ARG A 111 9.90 -15.18 -8.22
CA ARG A 111 10.54 -15.22 -6.89
C ARG A 111 10.74 -13.84 -6.24
N LEU A 112 9.87 -13.51 -5.30
CA LEU A 112 10.23 -12.63 -4.17
C LEU A 112 11.27 -13.34 -3.28
N SER A 113 12.51 -13.42 -3.75
CA SER A 113 13.67 -13.69 -2.90
C SER A 113 14.05 -12.41 -2.17
N ARG A 114 13.37 -12.13 -1.06
CA ARG A 114 13.99 -11.35 0.01
C ARG A 114 13.53 -11.86 1.38
N LYS A 115 14.51 -12.47 2.05
CA LYS A 115 14.53 -12.88 3.46
C LYS A 115 13.81 -11.86 4.35
N ARG A 116 12.64 -12.23 4.88
CA ARG A 116 12.33 -11.94 6.29
C ARG A 116 12.50 -13.26 7.02
N GLY A 117 13.61 -13.38 7.75
CA GLY A 117 13.72 -14.40 8.79
C GLY A 117 12.66 -14.09 9.85
N GLN A 118 11.46 -14.64 9.69
CA GLN A 118 10.70 -15.03 10.86
C GLN A 118 11.25 -16.40 11.26
N PRO A 119 11.77 -16.57 12.49
CA PRO A 119 11.98 -17.91 12.98
C PRO A 119 10.61 -18.61 12.97
N PRO A 120 10.52 -19.89 12.62
CA PRO A 120 9.30 -20.64 12.82
C PRO A 120 8.91 -20.46 14.29
N MET A 121 7.68 -20.02 14.53
CA MET A 121 7.09 -19.99 15.86
C MET A 121 7.19 -21.42 16.39
N LYS A 122 8.23 -21.67 17.22
CA LYS A 122 8.48 -22.97 17.81
C LYS A 122 7.29 -23.28 18.68
N ARG A 123 6.41 -24.12 18.15
CA ARG A 123 5.45 -24.90 18.91
C ARG A 123 6.27 -25.71 19.94
N GLY A 124 6.09 -25.37 21.21
CA GLY A 124 6.67 -26.09 22.34
C GLY A 124 7.81 -25.36 23.03
N PHE A 125 7.49 -24.63 24.09
CA PHE A 125 8.37 -24.59 25.26
C PHE A 125 7.81 -25.54 26.32
N PRO A 126 8.65 -26.46 26.83
CA PRO A 126 8.27 -27.42 27.86
C PRO A 126 8.40 -26.74 29.23
N PHE A 127 7.35 -26.80 30.03
CA PHE A 127 7.46 -26.56 31.47
C PHE A 127 6.61 -27.61 32.21
N PRO A 128 7.02 -27.95 33.44
CA PRO A 128 7.54 -29.28 33.73
C PRO A 128 6.50 -30.17 34.40
N LYS A 129 6.73 -31.49 34.34
CA LYS A 129 6.00 -32.46 35.18
C LYS A 129 6.17 -32.05 36.65
N SER A 130 5.08 -31.67 37.30
CA SER A 130 5.03 -31.66 38.76
C SER A 130 4.99 -33.11 39.27
N PRO A 131 5.68 -33.41 40.38
CA PRO A 131 5.82 -34.76 40.88
C PRO A 131 4.49 -35.24 41.48
N THR A 132 4.20 -36.51 41.23
CA THR A 132 3.11 -37.27 41.83
C THR A 132 3.18 -37.13 43.36
N GLY A 133 2.16 -36.52 43.95
CA GLY A 133 2.04 -36.33 45.39
C GLY A 133 0.57 -36.41 45.79
N THR A 134 0.18 -37.60 46.21
CA THR A 134 -1.11 -38.03 46.76
C THR A 134 -1.68 -37.01 47.76
N GLY A 135 -2.93 -36.56 47.58
CA GLY A 135 -3.56 -35.69 48.58
C GLY A 135 -4.97 -35.18 48.25
N ARG A 136 -5.97 -36.02 48.55
CA ARG A 136 -7.36 -35.68 48.90
C ARG A 136 -8.23 -34.88 47.92
N ILE A 137 -9.21 -35.61 47.39
CA ILE A 137 -10.52 -35.14 46.94
C ILE A 137 -11.18 -34.33 48.07
N LEU A 138 -11.53 -33.08 47.80
CA LEU A 138 -12.54 -32.33 48.54
C LEU A 138 -13.59 -31.82 47.54
N THR A 139 -14.82 -32.24 47.78
CA THR A 139 -16.05 -31.97 47.05
C THR A 139 -16.41 -30.48 46.98
N PRO A 140 -17.17 -30.03 45.96
CA PRO A 140 -17.56 -28.63 45.82
C PRO A 140 -18.72 -28.29 46.78
N MET A 141 -18.51 -27.33 47.69
CA MET A 141 -19.62 -26.67 48.39
C MET A 141 -20.09 -25.48 47.57
N TYR A 142 -21.36 -25.55 47.15
CA TYR A 142 -22.14 -24.40 46.71
C TYR A 142 -22.28 -23.40 47.87
N LEU A 143 -21.96 -22.13 47.63
CA LEU A 143 -22.35 -21.03 48.50
C LEU A 143 -23.13 -20.02 47.68
N THR A 144 -24.45 -20.24 47.70
CA THR A 144 -25.50 -19.27 47.43
C THR A 144 -25.37 -18.13 48.42
N GLY A 145 -25.35 -16.89 47.94
CA GLY A 145 -25.55 -15.70 48.75
C GLY A 145 -26.96 -15.15 48.53
N ALA A 146 -27.84 -15.38 49.51
CA ALA A 146 -28.94 -14.51 49.94
C ALA A 146 -29.39 -14.99 51.33
#